data_AF-A0A2D9T5F3-F1
#
_entry.id   AF-A0A2D9T5F3-F1
#
_cell.length_a   1.000
_cell.length_b   1.000
_cell.length_c   1.000
_cell.angle_alpha   90.00
_cell.angle_beta   90.00
_cell.angle_gamma   90.00
#
_symmetry.space_group_name_H-M   'P 1'
#
loop_
_entity.id
_entity.type
_entity.pdbx_description
1 polymer ?
#
loop_
_entity_poly.entity_id
_entity_poly.type
_entity_poly.pdbx_seq_one_letter_code
_entity_poly.pdbx_strand_id
1 'polypeptide(L)'
;MADPSPQGAKSADPESGPRRAGRIGRRIALALWALAMLYIVVVGFASVVPQVFFREPEGTDAQAARLVDEGTECEAEAEALMDGLLERAGEHVAEVRPAATLAPYFHRWDARHAAYLRHCGESSSAADLRRLRYRLELTLRRFSREEGAIVHRLDRR
;
A
#
# COMPACT_ATOMS: atom_id res chain seq x y z
N MET A 1 -18.57 17.33 97.22
CA MET A 1 -18.09 18.01 96.00
C MET A 1 -18.60 17.21 94.82
N ALA A 2 -19.65 17.70 94.17
CA ALA A 2 -20.40 17.06 93.09
C ALA A 2 -20.49 18.04 91.92
N ASP A 3 -20.16 17.54 90.72
CA ASP A 3 -20.82 17.62 89.40
C ASP A 3 -21.88 18.72 89.05
N PRO A 4 -22.27 18.95 87.76
CA PRO A 4 -21.68 19.93 86.81
C PRO A 4 -22.71 20.85 86.05
N SER A 5 -22.22 21.82 85.23
CA SER A 5 -22.89 22.56 84.10
C SER A 5 -24.08 23.52 84.43
N PRO A 6 -24.61 24.43 83.53
CA PRO A 6 -24.42 24.59 82.06
C PRO A 6 -24.38 26.05 81.44
N GLN A 7 -24.11 26.13 80.11
CA GLN A 7 -24.59 27.09 79.06
C GLN A 7 -24.26 28.61 79.19
N GLY A 8 -23.52 29.26 78.28
CA GLY A 8 -23.76 29.60 76.86
C GLY A 8 -22.93 30.89 76.56
N ALA A 9 -22.48 31.27 75.38
CA ALA A 9 -22.97 31.09 74.03
C ALA A 9 -21.84 31.20 72.98
N LYS A 10 -22.13 30.58 71.84
CA LYS A 10 -21.46 30.60 70.52
C LYS A 10 -20.73 31.89 70.12
N SER A 11 -19.56 31.70 69.54
CA SER A 11 -19.19 32.20 68.20
C SER A 11 -18.05 31.32 67.66
N ALA A 12 -18.40 30.36 66.81
CA ALA A 12 -18.25 30.43 65.36
C ALA A 12 -16.89 29.86 64.90
N ASP A 13 -16.91 28.52 64.80
CA ASP A 13 -16.38 27.63 63.75
C ASP A 13 -15.02 27.87 63.05
N PRO A 14 -14.42 26.80 62.52
CA PRO A 14 -12.98 26.57 62.51
C PRO A 14 -12.42 26.55 61.09
N GLU A 15 -11.32 27.24 60.83
CA GLU A 15 -10.53 26.95 59.63
C GLU A 15 -9.51 25.85 59.92
N SER A 16 -10.03 24.62 59.87
CA SER A 16 -9.22 23.40 59.79
C SER A 16 -9.33 22.78 58.39
N GLY A 17 -8.20 22.71 57.68
CA GLY A 17 -7.96 21.81 56.53
C GLY A 17 -7.95 22.49 55.15
N PRO A 18 -7.06 22.07 54.21
CA PRO A 18 -6.96 20.66 53.83
C PRO A 18 -5.54 20.18 53.43
N ARG A 19 -4.82 19.50 54.32
CA ARG A 19 -3.56 18.80 53.97
C ARG A 19 -3.77 17.40 53.35
N ARG A 20 -5.01 16.96 53.09
CA ARG A 20 -5.34 15.64 52.50
C ARG A 20 -5.79 15.65 51.04
N ALA A 21 -6.03 16.81 50.43
CA ALA A 21 -6.49 16.90 49.04
C ALA A 21 -5.37 16.71 47.99
N GLY A 22 -4.10 16.96 48.36
CA GLY A 22 -2.98 16.96 47.40
C GLY A 22 -2.55 15.58 46.87
N ARG A 23 -2.88 14.48 47.57
CA ARG A 23 -2.39 13.14 47.19
C ARG A 23 -3.27 12.47 46.13
N ILE A 24 -4.57 12.76 46.11
CA ILE A 24 -5.52 12.24 45.13
C ILE A 24 -5.39 13.02 43.82
N GLY A 25 -5.30 14.35 43.88
CA GLY A 25 -5.05 15.19 42.71
C GLY A 25 -3.75 14.81 41.98
N ARG A 26 -2.68 14.50 42.73
CA ARG A 26 -1.41 14.02 42.14
C ARG A 26 -1.53 12.66 41.46
N ARG A 27 -2.36 11.74 41.97
CA ARG A 27 -2.58 10.43 41.33
C ARG A 27 -3.38 10.56 40.05
N ILE A 28 -4.38 11.43 40.02
CA ILE A 28 -5.17 11.71 38.83
C ILE A 28 -4.30 12.42 37.78
N ALA A 29 -3.49 13.40 38.17
CA ALA A 29 -2.55 14.07 37.29
C ALA A 29 -1.51 13.11 36.71
N LEU A 30 -0.97 12.19 37.53
CA LEU A 30 -0.06 11.14 37.06
C LEU A 30 -0.74 10.16 36.11
N ALA A 31 -2.00 9.78 36.36
CA ALA A 31 -2.74 8.89 35.48
C ALA A 31 -3.04 9.56 34.12
N LEU A 32 -3.45 10.83 34.12
CA LEU A 32 -3.66 11.61 32.89
C LEU A 32 -2.36 11.81 32.12
N TRP A 33 -1.26 12.11 32.82
CA TRP A 33 0.04 12.26 32.19
C TRP A 33 0.55 10.93 31.61
N ALA A 34 0.39 9.82 32.33
CA ALA A 34 0.75 8.49 31.84
C ALA A 34 -0.10 8.08 30.63
N LEU A 35 -1.40 8.42 30.63
CA LEU A 35 -2.29 8.19 29.49
C LEU A 35 -1.88 9.04 28.28
N ALA A 36 -1.52 10.31 28.49
CA ALA A 36 -1.03 11.19 27.44
C ALA A 36 0.32 10.71 26.87
N MET A 37 1.24 10.27 27.73
CA MET A 37 2.51 9.68 27.30
C MET A 37 2.29 8.37 26.53
N LEU A 38 1.41 7.49 27.03
CA LEU A 38 1.06 6.26 26.34
C LEU A 38 0.43 6.57 24.96
N TYR A 39 -0.45 7.56 24.89
CA TYR A 39 -1.04 8.03 23.64
C TYR A 39 0.04 8.56 22.69
N ILE A 40 0.96 9.41 23.14
CA ILE A 40 2.06 9.93 22.31
C ILE A 40 2.98 8.80 21.84
N VAL A 41 3.27 7.80 22.68
CA VAL A 41 4.08 6.64 22.31
C VAL A 41 3.35 5.78 21.28
N VAL A 42 2.07 5.47 21.50
CA VAL A 42 1.26 4.67 20.57
C VAL A 42 1.10 5.38 19.24
N VAL A 43 0.76 6.68 19.24
CA VAL A 43 0.63 7.51 18.03
C VAL A 43 1.99 7.70 17.36
N GLY A 44 3.07 7.91 18.11
CA GLY A 44 4.42 8.02 17.58
C GLY A 44 4.87 6.73 16.92
N PHE A 45 4.67 5.58 17.57
CA PHE A 45 5.00 4.27 17.01
C PHE A 45 4.11 3.93 15.80
N ALA A 46 2.81 4.22 15.88
CA ALA A 46 1.87 4.11 14.78
C ALA A 46 2.15 5.11 13.64
N SER A 47 2.84 6.22 13.88
CA SER A 47 3.19 7.21 12.87
C SER A 47 4.57 6.98 12.24
N VAL A 48 5.51 6.34 12.93
CA VAL A 48 6.88 6.12 12.44
C VAL A 48 6.98 4.85 11.58
N VAL A 49 6.24 3.79 11.92
CA VAL A 49 6.26 2.52 11.16
C VAL A 49 5.65 2.60 9.76
N PRO A 50 4.53 3.32 9.51
CA PRO A 50 3.95 3.42 8.17
C PRO A 50 4.69 4.41 7.26
N GLN A 51 5.36 5.43 7.80
CA GLN A 51 6.06 6.44 6.98
C GLN A 51 7.26 5.90 6.20
N VAL A 52 7.76 4.71 6.54
CA VAL A 52 8.83 4.02 5.81
C VAL A 52 8.33 2.85 4.95
N PHE A 53 7.09 2.39 5.13
CA PHE A 53 6.61 1.19 4.41
C PHE A 53 5.20 1.30 3.81
N PHE A 54 4.23 2.00 4.42
CA PHE A 54 2.85 2.06 3.90
C PHE A 54 2.17 3.36 4.35
N ARG A 55 1.85 4.24 3.40
CA ARG A 55 1.25 5.55 3.67
C ARG A 55 -0.24 5.50 3.35
N GLU A 56 -1.09 5.34 4.35
CA GLU A 56 -2.55 5.47 4.20
C GLU A 56 -3.10 6.31 5.36
N PRO A 57 -3.74 7.46 5.09
CA PRO A 57 -4.40 8.25 6.12
C PRO A 57 -5.92 7.96 6.19
N GLU A 58 -6.71 8.74 6.94
CA GLU A 58 -8.17 8.59 7.09
C GLU A 58 -8.98 9.82 6.63
N GLY A 59 -10.12 9.58 5.95
CA GLY A 59 -11.22 10.54 5.79
C GLY A 59 -11.35 11.18 4.40
N THR A 60 -10.31 11.90 3.96
CA THR A 60 -10.02 12.17 2.52
C THR A 60 -9.32 10.99 1.86
N ASP A 61 -8.85 10.10 2.71
CA ASP A 61 -7.99 8.99 2.36
C ASP A 61 -8.75 7.72 2.07
N ALA A 62 -10.07 7.66 2.31
CA ALA A 62 -10.89 6.62 1.69
C ALA A 62 -11.05 6.87 0.18
N GLN A 63 -11.04 8.15 -0.25
CA GLN A 63 -11.02 8.51 -1.67
C GLN A 63 -9.60 8.45 -2.24
N ALA A 64 -8.58 8.88 -1.49
CA ALA A 64 -7.19 8.67 -1.89
C ALA A 64 -6.82 7.17 -1.90
N ALA A 65 -7.30 6.37 -0.94
CA ALA A 65 -7.14 4.92 -0.96
C ALA A 65 -7.90 4.30 -2.13
N ARG A 66 -9.08 4.77 -2.51
CA ARG A 66 -9.74 4.29 -3.75
C ARG A 66 -8.98 4.67 -5.02
N LEU A 67 -8.41 5.87 -5.09
CA LEU A 67 -7.58 6.30 -6.21
C LEU A 67 -6.22 5.56 -6.24
N VAL A 68 -5.69 5.23 -5.07
CA VAL A 68 -4.50 4.37 -4.92
C VAL A 68 -4.86 2.94 -5.27
N ASP A 69 -6.01 2.42 -4.85
CA ASP A 69 -6.52 1.08 -5.18
C ASP A 69 -6.72 0.95 -6.70
N GLU A 70 -7.48 1.86 -7.33
CA GLU A 70 -7.62 1.94 -8.80
C GLU A 70 -6.27 2.16 -9.50
N GLY A 71 -5.38 2.97 -8.94
CA GLY A 71 -4.03 3.18 -9.46
C GLY A 71 -3.16 1.92 -9.40
N THR A 72 -3.21 1.19 -8.29
CA THR A 72 -2.47 -0.07 -8.06
C THR A 72 -3.04 -1.21 -8.88
N GLU A 73 -4.36 -1.24 -9.11
CA GLU A 73 -5.00 -2.19 -10.03
C GLU A 73 -4.52 -1.96 -11.46
N CYS A 74 -4.45 -0.71 -11.90
CA CYS A 74 -3.94 -0.36 -13.22
C CYS A 74 -2.43 -0.63 -13.39
N GLU A 75 -1.63 -0.45 -12.34
CA GLU A 75 -0.21 -0.82 -12.35
C GLU A 75 -0.05 -2.35 -12.39
N ALA A 76 -0.79 -3.09 -11.57
CA ALA A 76 -0.77 -4.55 -11.56
C ALA A 76 -1.26 -5.16 -12.88
N GLU A 77 -2.30 -4.59 -13.50
CA GLU A 77 -2.74 -5.01 -14.83
C GLU A 77 -1.69 -4.73 -15.91
N ALA A 78 -1.00 -3.59 -15.84
CA ALA A 78 0.08 -3.26 -16.75
C ALA A 78 1.27 -4.24 -16.60
N GLU A 79 1.62 -4.57 -15.36
CA GLU A 79 2.65 -5.58 -15.06
C GLU A 79 2.25 -6.96 -15.60
N ALA A 80 1.01 -7.40 -15.35
CA ALA A 80 0.51 -8.67 -15.89
C ALA A 80 0.50 -8.71 -17.43
N LEU A 81 0.23 -7.58 -18.10
CA LEU A 81 0.32 -7.47 -19.56
C LEU A 81 1.77 -7.55 -20.06
N MET A 82 2.70 -6.95 -19.33
CA MET A 82 4.13 -7.01 -19.63
C MET A 82 4.68 -8.43 -19.44
N ASP A 83 4.41 -9.04 -18.28
CA ASP A 83 4.87 -10.38 -17.95
C ASP A 83 4.38 -11.41 -18.96
N GLY A 84 3.09 -11.33 -19.32
CA GLY A 84 2.53 -12.18 -20.36
C GLY A 84 3.25 -12.05 -21.70
N LEU A 85 3.74 -10.86 -22.09
CA LEU A 85 4.52 -10.67 -23.32
C LEU A 85 5.89 -11.34 -23.21
N LEU A 86 6.59 -11.12 -22.11
CA LEU A 86 7.95 -11.60 -21.90
C LEU A 86 7.97 -13.11 -21.76
N GLU A 87 7.04 -13.69 -21.00
CA GLU A 87 6.86 -15.13 -20.86
C GLU A 87 6.62 -15.77 -22.22
N ARG A 88 5.63 -15.27 -22.98
CA ARG A 88 5.30 -15.82 -24.29
C ARG A 88 6.45 -15.70 -25.28
N ALA A 89 7.22 -14.60 -25.22
CA ALA A 89 8.41 -14.43 -26.03
C ALA A 89 9.48 -15.47 -25.69
N GLY A 90 9.72 -15.68 -24.38
CA GLY A 90 10.66 -16.67 -23.88
C GLY A 90 10.32 -18.08 -24.35
N GLU A 91 9.06 -18.51 -24.18
CA GLU A 91 8.57 -19.80 -24.69
C GLU A 91 8.77 -19.94 -26.19
N HIS A 92 8.49 -18.88 -26.95
CA HIS A 92 8.61 -18.90 -28.40
C HIS A 92 10.05 -19.09 -28.88
N VAL A 93 11.00 -18.43 -28.22
CA VAL A 93 12.43 -18.56 -28.48
C VAL A 93 12.94 -19.93 -28.05
N ALA A 94 12.54 -20.40 -26.87
CA ALA A 94 12.96 -21.69 -26.33
C ALA A 94 12.51 -22.86 -27.21
N GLU A 95 11.29 -22.80 -27.73
CA GLU A 95 10.75 -23.84 -28.63
C GLU A 95 11.06 -23.58 -30.11
N VAL A 96 11.78 -22.50 -30.43
CA VAL A 96 12.19 -22.13 -31.80
C VAL A 96 10.99 -22.15 -32.76
N ARG A 97 9.85 -21.61 -32.32
CA ARG A 97 8.62 -21.66 -33.10
C ARG A 97 8.67 -20.63 -34.24
N PRO A 98 7.95 -20.84 -35.36
CA PRO A 98 7.85 -19.83 -36.41
C PRO A 98 7.06 -18.61 -35.92
N ALA A 99 7.57 -17.40 -36.19
CA ALA A 99 6.95 -16.15 -35.72
C ALA A 99 5.46 -15.99 -36.12
N ALA A 100 5.03 -16.58 -37.25
CA ALA A 100 3.63 -16.58 -37.68
C ALA A 100 2.67 -17.19 -36.65
N THR A 101 3.15 -18.11 -35.80
CA THR A 101 2.35 -18.75 -34.75
C THR A 101 1.98 -17.82 -33.59
N LEU A 102 2.62 -16.64 -33.49
CA LEU A 102 2.31 -15.64 -32.47
C LEU A 102 1.13 -14.73 -32.80
N ALA A 103 0.70 -14.66 -34.07
CA ALA A 103 -0.35 -13.74 -34.50
C ALA A 103 -1.66 -13.87 -33.66
N PRO A 104 -2.15 -15.09 -33.35
CA PRO A 104 -3.35 -15.23 -32.51
C PRO A 104 -3.14 -14.76 -31.06
N TYR A 105 -1.94 -14.96 -30.51
CA TYR A 105 -1.60 -14.50 -29.16
C TYR A 105 -1.60 -12.98 -29.12
N PHE A 106 -0.93 -12.35 -30.08
CA PHE A 106 -0.85 -10.90 -30.17
C PHE A 106 -2.21 -10.24 -30.36
N HIS A 107 -3.08 -10.81 -31.19
CA HIS A 107 -4.45 -10.32 -31.31
C HIS A 107 -5.21 -10.35 -29.98
N ARG A 108 -5.05 -11.40 -29.17
CA ARG A 108 -5.68 -11.47 -27.83
C ARG A 108 -5.05 -10.48 -26.86
N TRP A 109 -3.74 -10.31 -26.92
CA TRP A 109 -3.04 -9.33 -26.11
C TRP A 109 -3.48 -7.90 -26.45
N ASP A 110 -3.59 -7.56 -27.74
CA ASP A 110 -4.04 -6.25 -28.21
C ASP A 110 -5.49 -5.97 -27.74
N ALA A 111 -6.36 -6.99 -27.71
CA ALA A 111 -7.70 -6.88 -27.15
C ALA A 111 -7.71 -6.63 -25.63
N ARG A 112 -6.80 -7.27 -24.88
CA ARG A 112 -6.62 -7.00 -23.45
C ARG A 112 -6.05 -5.62 -23.20
N HIS A 113 -5.07 -5.18 -24.00
CA HIS A 113 -4.51 -3.82 -23.92
C HIS A 113 -5.58 -2.76 -24.22
N ALA A 114 -6.45 -3.01 -25.19
CA ALA A 114 -7.60 -2.14 -25.45
C ALA A 114 -8.60 -2.11 -24.29
N ALA A 115 -8.82 -3.24 -23.59
CA ALA A 115 -9.64 -3.27 -22.39
C ALA A 115 -8.99 -2.49 -21.24
N TYR A 116 -7.68 -2.67 -21.02
CA TYR A 116 -6.87 -1.92 -20.08
C TYR A 116 -6.96 -0.41 -20.35
N LEU A 117 -6.81 0.05 -21.60
CA LEU A 117 -6.95 1.47 -21.96
C LEU A 117 -8.34 2.03 -21.65
N ARG A 118 -9.41 1.24 -21.77
CA ARG A 118 -10.77 1.68 -21.41
C ARG A 118 -10.95 1.84 -19.90
N HIS A 119 -10.23 1.06 -19.11
CA HIS A 119 -10.34 1.08 -17.65
C HIS A 119 -9.39 2.11 -17.02
N CYS A 120 -8.12 2.08 -17.42
CA CYS A 120 -7.02 2.85 -16.84
C CYS A 120 -6.66 4.13 -17.61
N GLY A 121 -7.21 4.31 -18.82
CA GLY A 121 -6.93 5.47 -19.66
C GLY A 121 -5.58 5.41 -20.37
N GLU A 122 -5.23 6.50 -21.07
CA GLU A 122 -3.93 6.63 -21.72
C GLU A 122 -2.90 7.15 -20.69
N SER A 123 -1.91 6.34 -20.38
CA SER A 123 -0.82 6.62 -19.44
C SER A 123 0.55 6.40 -20.12
N SER A 124 1.64 6.78 -19.45
CA SER A 124 3.00 6.43 -19.92
C SER A 124 3.20 4.92 -20.01
N SER A 125 2.72 4.17 -19.02
CA SER A 125 2.78 2.70 -19.02
C SER A 125 2.00 2.11 -20.19
N ALA A 126 0.84 2.67 -20.54
CA ALA A 126 0.07 2.24 -21.70
C ALA A 126 0.83 2.42 -23.02
N ALA A 127 1.52 3.56 -23.18
CA ALA A 127 2.36 3.85 -24.34
C ALA A 127 3.59 2.94 -24.42
N ASP A 128 4.25 2.70 -23.28
CA ASP A 128 5.42 1.82 -23.18
C ASP A 128 5.07 0.37 -23.46
N LEU A 129 3.93 -0.13 -22.96
CA LEU A 129 3.42 -1.48 -23.27
C LEU A 129 3.21 -1.67 -24.78
N ARG A 130 2.57 -0.70 -25.44
CA ARG A 130 2.36 -0.73 -26.90
C ARG A 130 3.69 -0.73 -27.66
N ARG A 131 4.66 0.06 -27.20
CA ARG A 131 6.01 0.10 -27.79
C ARG A 131 6.78 -1.20 -27.59
N LEU A 132 6.73 -1.77 -26.39
CA LEU A 132 7.35 -3.04 -26.04
C LEU A 132 6.78 -4.15 -26.91
N ARG A 133 5.45 -4.26 -26.98
CA ARG A 133 4.71 -5.20 -27.82
C ARG A 133 5.19 -5.18 -29.28
N TYR A 134 5.30 -4.00 -29.88
CA TYR A 134 5.74 -3.85 -31.28
C TYR A 134 7.20 -4.25 -31.47
N ARG A 135 8.09 -3.78 -30.59
CA ARG A 135 9.52 -4.11 -30.65
C ARG A 135 9.77 -5.60 -30.50
N LEU A 136 9.06 -6.23 -29.57
CA LEU A 136 9.19 -7.65 -29.28
C LEU A 136 8.75 -8.51 -30.47
N GLU A 137 7.65 -8.16 -31.15
CA GLU A 137 7.25 -8.84 -32.38
C GLU A 137 8.28 -8.71 -33.49
N LEU A 138 8.84 -7.52 -33.68
CA LEU A 138 9.90 -7.31 -34.69
C LEU A 138 11.12 -8.17 -34.39
N THR A 139 11.55 -8.21 -33.12
CA THR A 139 12.67 -9.02 -32.65
C THR A 139 12.40 -10.51 -32.87
N LEU A 140 11.22 -11.02 -32.52
CA LEU A 140 10.88 -12.44 -32.70
C LEU A 140 10.79 -12.83 -34.18
N ARG A 141 10.24 -11.95 -35.03
CA ARG A 141 10.22 -12.15 -36.49
C ARG A 141 11.63 -12.15 -37.09
N ARG A 142 12.53 -11.34 -36.54
CA ARG A 142 13.94 -11.35 -36.94
C ARG A 142 14.61 -12.64 -36.49
N PHE A 143 14.44 -13.01 -35.22
CA PHE A 143 14.98 -14.23 -34.62
C PHE A 143 14.60 -15.48 -35.42
N SER A 144 13.31 -15.62 -35.72
CA SER A 144 12.79 -16.75 -36.50
C SER A 144 13.40 -16.84 -37.91
N ARG A 145 13.80 -15.70 -38.52
CA ARG A 145 14.40 -15.66 -39.86
C ARG A 145 15.91 -15.87 -39.86
N GLU A 146 16.62 -15.25 -38.94
CA GLU A 146 18.09 -15.23 -38.92
C GLU A 146 18.66 -16.42 -38.13
N GLU A 147 18.26 -16.57 -36.87
CA GLU A 147 18.83 -17.57 -35.96
C GLU A 147 18.05 -18.90 -35.93
N GLY A 148 16.75 -18.90 -36.19
CA GLY A 148 15.91 -20.11 -36.07
C GLY A 148 16.41 -21.30 -36.90
N ALA A 149 16.88 -21.07 -38.12
CA ALA A 149 17.45 -22.12 -38.98
C ALA A 149 18.78 -22.67 -38.46
N ILE A 150 19.56 -21.86 -37.72
CA ILE A 150 20.80 -22.28 -37.09
C ILE A 150 20.47 -23.18 -35.89
N VAL A 151 19.53 -22.76 -35.04
CA VAL A 151 19.11 -23.53 -33.86
C VAL A 151 18.53 -24.88 -34.28
N HIS A 152 17.65 -24.94 -35.29
CA HIS A 152 17.12 -26.20 -35.81
C HIS A 152 18.19 -27.15 -36.38
N ARG A 153 19.32 -26.63 -36.87
CA ARG A 153 20.45 -27.47 -37.30
C ARG A 153 21.24 -28.03 -36.14
N LEU A 154 21.36 -27.27 -35.05
CA LEU A 154 22.07 -27.70 -33.84
C LEU A 154 21.26 -28.72 -33.04
N ASP A 155 19.94 -28.54 -32.95
CA ASP A 155 19.03 -29.42 -32.20
C ASP A 155 18.88 -30.82 -32.82
N ARG A 156 19.13 -30.95 -34.13
CA ARG A 156 19.09 -32.25 -34.84
C ARG A 156 20.38 -33.08 -34.72
N ARG A 157 21.43 -32.57 -34.08
CA ARG A 157 22.68 -33.30 -33.85
C ARG A 157 22.66 -34.02 -32.51
#